data_AF-A0A4D7JMV2-F1
#
_entry.id   AF-A0A4D7JMV2-F1
#
_cell.length_a   1.000
_cell.length_b   1.000
_cell.length_c   1.000
_cell.angle_alpha   90.00
_cell.angle_beta   90.00
_cell.angle_gamma   90.00
#
_symmetry.space_group_name_H-M   'P 1'
#
loop_
_entity.id
_entity.type
_entity.pdbx_description
1 polymer ?
#
loop_
_entity_poly.entity_id
_entity_poly.type
_entity_poly.pdbx_seq_one_letter_code
_entity_poly.pdbx_strand_id
1 'polypeptide(L)'
;MKQRFLYLLKVFGLFVFAGFLIRLVFLLFHFSEITRNAETTEVLMAFVHGLRMDLSIASYVVAIPIVLLIVGFLFTNRFQFYANRVILILFAVILSLMAAVDLKLFQFWGFRLDTAPYFS
;
A
#
# COMPACT_ATOMS: atom_id res chain seq x y z
N MET A 1 26.86 -6.46 -0.51
CA MET A 1 25.64 -7.03 -1.13
C MET A 1 24.56 -7.39 -0.12
N LYS A 2 24.84 -8.21 0.92
CA LYS A 2 23.85 -8.66 1.93
C LYS A 2 23.07 -7.51 2.60
N GLN A 3 23.73 -6.41 2.96
CA GLN A 3 23.09 -5.27 3.62
C GLN A 3 22.07 -4.52 2.73
N ARG A 4 22.32 -4.42 1.41
CA ARG A 4 21.40 -3.75 0.47
C ARG A 4 20.17 -4.62 0.21
N PHE A 5 20.36 -5.93 0.09
CA PHE A 5 19.27 -6.88 -0.05
C PHE A 5 18.37 -6.91 1.19
N LEU A 6 18.97 -6.95 2.39
CA LEU A 6 18.24 -6.85 3.66
C LEU A 6 17.45 -5.54 3.79
N TYR A 7 17.99 -4.42 3.30
CA TYR A 7 17.26 -3.15 3.27
C TYR A 7 16.02 -3.22 2.37
N LEU A 8 16.16 -3.72 1.14
CA LEU A 8 15.03 -3.88 0.21
C LEU A 8 13.96 -4.81 0.78
N LEU A 9 14.36 -5.91 1.41
CA LEU A 9 13.42 -6.84 2.05
C LEU A 9 12.68 -6.20 3.23
N LYS A 10 13.37 -5.40 4.05
CA LYS A 10 12.75 -4.65 5.14
C LYS A 10 11.74 -3.62 4.63
N VAL A 11 12.09 -2.88 3.58
CA VAL A 11 11.18 -1.90 2.96
C VAL A 11 9.96 -2.61 2.37
N PHE A 12 10.15 -3.71 1.63
CA PHE A 12 9.07 -4.52 1.09
C PHE A 12 8.10 -4.98 2.20
N GLY A 13 8.64 -5.60 3.24
CA GLY A 13 7.85 -6.08 4.37
C GLY A 13 7.12 -4.96 5.12
N LEU A 14 7.75 -3.79 5.26
CA LEU A 14 7.14 -2.63 5.90
C LEU A 14 5.91 -2.13 5.13
N PHE A 15 5.98 -2.01 3.80
CA PHE A 15 4.82 -1.58 2.99
C PHE A 15 3.68 -2.60 3.01
N VAL A 16 3.98 -3.90 2.89
CA VAL A 16 2.97 -4.96 3.00
C VAL A 16 2.32 -4.95 4.39
N PHE A 17 3.11 -4.80 5.45
CA PHE A 17 2.61 -4.75 6.81
C PHE A 17 1.77 -3.49 7.07
N ALA A 18 2.17 -2.34 6.54
CA ALA A 18 1.39 -1.10 6.64
C ALA A 18 0.03 -1.23 5.93
N GLY A 19 -0.01 -1.79 4.72
CA GLY A 19 -1.26 -2.06 4.01
C GLY A 19 -2.19 -3.01 4.77
N PHE A 20 -1.62 -4.06 5.36
CA PHE A 20 -2.35 -4.98 6.24
C PHE A 20 -2.93 -4.27 7.46
N LEU A 21 -2.14 -3.42 8.14
CA LEU A 21 -2.60 -2.66 9.31
C LEU A 21 -3.72 -1.68 8.97
N ILE A 22 -3.59 -0.93 7.87
CA ILE A 22 -4.62 0.00 7.41
C ILE A 22 -5.94 -0.74 7.18
N ARG A 23 -5.88 -1.92 6.55
CA ARG A 23 -7.04 -2.76 6.29
C ARG A 23 -7.64 -3.37 7.57
N LEU A 24 -6.80 -3.76 8.53
CA LEU A 24 -7.25 -4.27 9.82
C LEU A 24 -7.97 -3.17 10.59
N VAL A 25 -7.41 -1.96 10.64
CA VAL A 25 -8.06 -0.78 11.22
C VAL A 25 -9.39 -0.50 10.52
N PHE A 26 -9.42 -0.51 9.19
CA PHE A 26 -10.65 -0.31 8.42
C PHE A 26 -11.74 -1.33 8.77
N LEU A 27 -11.38 -2.62 8.88
CA LEU A 27 -12.30 -3.68 9.26
C LEU A 27 -12.85 -3.48 10.68
N LEU A 28 -11.99 -3.11 11.64
CA LEU A 28 -12.41 -2.85 13.02
C LEU A 28 -13.37 -1.66 13.11
N PHE A 29 -13.13 -0.59 12.35
CA PHE A 29 -14.00 0.58 12.33
C PHE A 29 -15.38 0.29 11.72
N HIS A 30 -15.46 -0.60 10.74
CA HIS A 30 -16.71 -0.93 10.02
C HIS A 30 -17.25 -2.33 10.35
N PHE A 31 -16.81 -2.91 11.47
CA PHE A 31 -17.10 -4.30 11.83
C PHE A 31 -18.61 -4.56 11.90
N SER A 32 -19.38 -3.63 12.50
CA SER A 32 -20.83 -3.77 12.66
C SER A 32 -21.62 -3.77 11.34
N GLU A 33 -21.17 -3.00 10.34
CA GLU A 33 -21.81 -2.95 9.02
C GLU A 33 -21.42 -4.15 8.15
N ILE A 34 -20.14 -4.55 8.21
CA ILE A 34 -19.61 -5.65 7.40
C ILE A 34 -20.18 -6.98 7.87
N THR A 35 -20.24 -7.25 9.18
CA THR A 35 -20.78 -8.52 9.71
C THR A 35 -22.29 -8.67 9.48
N ARG A 36 -23.01 -7.58 9.21
CA ARG A 36 -24.46 -7.61 8.96
C ARG A 36 -24.82 -7.91 7.50
N ASN A 37 -23.95 -7.56 6.56
CA ASN A 37 -24.25 -7.62 5.13
C ASN A 37 -23.33 -8.55 4.33
N ALA A 38 -22.16 -8.93 4.84
CA ALA A 38 -21.17 -9.72 4.12
C ALA A 38 -20.93 -11.09 4.78
N GLU A 39 -20.78 -12.11 3.95
CA GLU A 39 -20.45 -13.46 4.42
C GLU A 39 -18.98 -13.52 4.90
N THR A 40 -18.67 -14.34 5.90
CA THR A 40 -17.30 -14.44 6.46
C THR A 40 -16.26 -14.82 5.40
N THR A 41 -16.66 -15.60 4.40
CA THR A 41 -15.85 -15.98 3.25
C THR A 41 -15.50 -14.78 2.37
N GLU A 42 -16.43 -13.85 2.16
CA GLU A 42 -16.20 -12.63 1.36
C GLU A 42 -15.21 -11.70 2.05
N VAL A 43 -15.29 -11.57 3.38
CA VAL A 43 -14.34 -10.81 4.18
C VAL A 43 -12.93 -11.41 4.06
N LEU A 44 -12.81 -12.74 4.17
CA LEU A 44 -11.53 -13.42 4.01
C LEU A 44 -10.96 -13.24 2.60
N MET A 45 -11.80 -13.35 1.57
CA MET A 45 -11.41 -13.09 0.19
C MET A 45 -10.96 -11.64 -0.03
N ALA A 46 -11.61 -10.65 0.60
CA ALA A 46 -11.18 -9.26 0.54
C ALA A 46 -9.80 -9.02 1.16
N PHE A 47 -9.47 -9.75 2.24
CA PHE A 47 -8.12 -9.74 2.81
C PHE A 47 -7.09 -10.38 1.88
N VAL A 48 -7.39 -11.54 1.29
CA VAL A 48 -6.50 -12.21 0.34
C VAL A 48 -6.27 -11.36 -0.91
N HIS A 49 -7.33 -10.81 -1.48
CA HIS A 49 -7.25 -10.00 -2.70
C HIS A 49 -6.42 -8.76 -2.49
N GLY A 50 -6.65 -8.01 -1.42
CA GLY A 50 -5.82 -6.85 -1.24
C GLY A 50 -4.47 -7.12 -0.60
N LEU A 51 -4.21 -8.28 0.03
CA LEU A 51 -2.83 -8.69 0.28
C LEU A 51 -2.06 -8.83 -1.04
N ARG A 52 -2.67 -9.40 -2.09
CA ARG A 52 -2.06 -9.43 -3.45
C ARG A 52 -1.83 -8.03 -4.01
N MET A 53 -2.74 -7.09 -3.74
CA MET A 53 -2.57 -5.68 -4.12
C MET A 53 -1.41 -5.03 -3.37
N ASP A 54 -1.32 -5.24 -2.06
CA ASP A 54 -0.26 -4.72 -1.20
C ASP A 54 1.12 -5.26 -1.62
N LEU A 55 1.20 -6.56 -1.99
CA LEU A 55 2.40 -7.16 -2.60
C LEU A 55 2.78 -6.47 -3.92
N SER A 56 1.81 -6.11 -4.75
CA SER A 56 2.07 -5.42 -6.02
C SER A 56 2.61 -4.02 -5.78
N ILE A 57 1.97 -3.25 -4.89
CA ILE A 57 2.41 -1.90 -4.51
C ILE A 57 3.83 -1.94 -3.90
N ALA A 58 4.06 -2.85 -2.96
CA ALA A 58 5.38 -3.02 -2.36
C ALA A 58 6.45 -3.41 -3.40
N SER A 59 6.09 -4.22 -4.40
CA SER A 59 6.99 -4.57 -5.51
C SER A 59 7.32 -3.36 -6.39
N TYR A 60 6.34 -2.50 -6.71
CA TYR A 60 6.61 -1.26 -7.46
C TYR A 60 7.54 -0.32 -6.69
N VAL A 61 7.29 -0.14 -5.39
CA VAL A 61 8.12 0.72 -4.52
C VAL A 61 9.55 0.20 -4.42
N VAL A 62 9.77 -1.11 -4.44
CA VAL A 62 11.09 -1.75 -4.43
C VAL A 62 11.73 -1.85 -5.82
N ALA A 63 10.94 -1.90 -6.89
CA ALA A 63 11.45 -1.90 -8.26
C ALA A 63 12.10 -0.56 -8.60
N ILE A 64 11.56 0.56 -8.13
CA ILE A 64 12.11 1.91 -8.35
C ILE A 64 13.59 2.02 -7.90
N PRO A 65 13.98 1.68 -6.66
CA PRO A 65 15.38 1.73 -6.24
C PRO A 65 16.27 0.75 -7.00
N ILE A 66 15.74 -0.37 -7.51
CA ILE A 66 16.50 -1.32 -8.35
C ILE A 66 16.76 -0.71 -9.73
N VAL A 67 15.75 -0.12 -10.37
CA VAL A 67 15.89 0.57 -11.66
C VAL A 67 16.85 1.76 -11.51
N LEU A 68 16.70 2.56 -10.45
CA LEU A 68 17.63 3.62 -10.12
C LEU A 68 19.04 3.08 -9.93
N LEU A 69 19.25 1.95 -9.23
CA LEU A 69 20.56 1.29 -9.07
C LEU A 69 21.20 0.90 -10.41
N ILE A 70 20.41 0.36 -11.34
CA ILE A 70 20.88 -0.01 -12.68
C ILE A 70 21.27 1.24 -13.48
N VAL A 71 20.43 2.28 -13.46
CA VAL A 71 20.67 3.53 -14.21
C VAL A 71 21.81 4.35 -13.59
N GLY A 72 21.91 4.40 -12.27
CA GLY A 72 22.98 5.12 -11.58
C GLY A 72 24.34 4.42 -11.65
N PHE A 73 24.45 3.23 -12.26
CA PHE A 73 25.76 2.76 -12.72
C PHE A 73 26.39 3.73 -13.75
N LEU A 74 25.58 4.59 -14.38
CA LEU A 74 26.00 5.64 -15.31
C LEU A 74 26.30 7.00 -14.63
N PHE A 75 25.92 7.22 -13.36
CA PHE A 75 26.03 8.55 -12.69
C PHE A 75 26.40 8.45 -11.20
N THR A 76 27.00 9.51 -10.63
CA THR A 76 27.63 9.51 -9.30
C THR A 76 26.71 9.07 -8.13
N ASN A 77 27.19 8.09 -7.35
CA ASN A 77 26.53 7.33 -6.28
C ASN A 77 25.85 8.14 -5.14
N ARG A 78 26.18 9.42 -4.94
CA ARG A 78 25.63 10.23 -3.83
C ARG A 78 24.21 10.74 -4.10
N PHE A 79 23.91 11.18 -5.31
CA PHE A 79 22.59 11.73 -5.67
C PHE A 79 21.49 10.66 -5.57
N GLN A 80 21.85 9.43 -5.89
CA GLN A 80 20.98 8.26 -5.93
C GLN A 80 20.43 7.85 -4.56
N PHE A 81 21.23 8.01 -3.50
CA PHE A 81 20.79 7.72 -2.14
C PHE A 81 19.73 8.72 -1.65
N TYR A 82 19.95 10.01 -1.92
CA TYR A 82 18.97 11.06 -1.58
C TYR A 82 17.69 10.91 -2.40
N ALA A 83 17.80 10.66 -3.71
CA ALA A 83 16.65 10.46 -4.59
C ALA A 83 15.75 9.30 -4.11
N ASN A 84 16.34 8.14 -3.79
CA ASN A 84 15.57 7.00 -3.28
C ASN A 84 14.84 7.32 -1.97
N ARG A 85 15.49 8.02 -1.05
CA ARG A 85 14.89 8.35 0.25
C ARG A 85 13.71 9.31 0.07
N VAL A 86 13.86 10.32 -0.79
CA VAL A 86 12.79 11.27 -1.11
C VAL A 86 11.60 10.55 -1.76
N ILE A 87 11.84 9.68 -2.74
CA ILE A 87 10.78 8.93 -3.42
C ILE A 87 10.02 8.03 -2.44
N LEU A 88 10.73 7.28 -1.59
CA LEU A 88 10.08 6.41 -0.59
C LEU A 88 9.20 7.20 0.38
N ILE A 89 9.67 8.36 0.86
CA ILE A 89 8.90 9.24 1.73
C ILE A 89 7.68 9.78 1.00
N LEU A 90 7.83 10.23 -0.25
CA LEU A 90 6.72 10.71 -1.08
C LEU A 90 5.63 9.64 -1.25
N PHE A 91 6.01 8.41 -1.60
CA PHE A 91 5.06 7.30 -1.71
C PHE A 91 4.38 6.97 -0.38
N ALA A 92 5.11 6.96 0.73
CA ALA A 92 4.54 6.73 2.05
C ALA A 92 3.52 7.81 2.43
N VAL A 93 3.82 9.09 2.14
CA VAL A 93 2.91 10.21 2.39
C VAL A 93 1.66 10.09 1.53
N ILE A 94 1.81 9.84 0.23
CA ILE A 94 0.67 9.68 -0.70
C ILE A 94 -0.24 8.53 -0.25
N LEU A 95 0.33 7.36 0.05
CA LEU A 95 -0.45 6.20 0.51
C LEU A 95 -1.16 6.47 1.84
N SER A 96 -0.50 7.16 2.78
CA SER A 96 -1.12 7.57 4.04
C SER A 96 -2.26 8.57 3.83
N LEU A 97 -2.11 9.48 2.88
CA LEU A 97 -3.14 10.47 2.57
C LEU A 97 -4.34 9.81 1.90
N MET A 98 -4.11 8.90 0.95
CA MET A 98 -5.17 8.09 0.33
C MET A 98 -5.92 7.28 1.38
N ALA A 99 -5.21 6.59 2.27
CA ALA A 99 -5.82 5.83 3.36
C ALA A 99 -6.66 6.72 4.32
N ALA A 100 -6.19 7.93 4.62
CA ALA A 100 -6.93 8.88 5.46
C ALA A 100 -8.18 9.43 4.75
N VAL A 101 -8.09 9.68 3.44
CA VAL A 101 -9.22 10.07 2.60
C VAL A 101 -10.24 8.94 2.53
N ASP A 102 -9.81 7.71 2.26
CA ASP A 102 -10.70 6.53 2.22
C ASP A 102 -11.45 6.34 3.55
N LEU A 103 -10.76 6.51 4.69
CA LEU A 103 -11.37 6.37 6.00
C LEU A 103 -12.46 7.43 6.26
N LYS A 104 -12.18 8.70 5.92
CA LYS A 104 -13.16 9.79 6.05
C LYS A 104 -14.30 9.68 5.06
N LEU A 105 -14.01 9.25 3.83
CA LEU A 105 -15.00 9.16 2.77
C LEU A 105 -15.99 8.02 3.02
N PHE A 106 -15.52 6.88 3.54
CA PHE A 106 -16.41 5.79 3.95
C PHE A 106 -17.36 6.22 5.08
N GLN A 107 -16.86 7.00 6.04
CA GLN A 107 -17.67 7.56 7.13
C GLN A 107 -18.75 8.53 6.63
N PHE A 108 -18.52 9.19 5.50
CA PHE A 108 -19.41 10.23 4.97
C PHE A 108 -20.41 9.71 3.93
N TRP A 109 -20.07 8.64 3.20
CA TRP A 109 -20.87 8.14 2.06
C TRP A 109 -21.40 6.71 2.23
N GLY A 110 -20.90 5.92 3.18
CA GLY A 110 -21.30 4.51 3.34
C GLY A 110 -20.96 3.62 2.13
N PHE A 111 -20.12 4.09 1.20
CA PHE A 111 -19.74 3.40 -0.03
C PHE A 111 -18.24 3.54 -0.31
N ARG A 112 -17.62 2.45 -0.79
CA ARG A 112 -16.25 2.43 -1.32
C ARG A 112 -16.23 3.08 -2.72
N LEU A 113 -15.19 3.86 -3.01
CA LEU A 113 -14.95 4.48 -4.33
C LEU A 113 -14.79 3.48 -5.49
N ASP A 114 -14.74 2.17 -5.22
CA ASP A 114 -14.66 1.12 -6.25
C ASP A 114 -16.03 0.67 -6.79
N THR A 115 -17.14 1.10 -6.20
CA THR A 115 -18.45 0.92 -6.84
C THR A 115 -18.73 2.16 -7.65
N ALA A 116 -18.30 2.17 -8.92
CA ALA A 116 -18.94 3.02 -9.90
C ALA A 116 -20.45 2.82 -9.75
N PRO A 117 -21.25 3.87 -9.51
CA PRO A 117 -22.69 3.71 -9.49
C PRO A 117 -23.10 3.41 -10.93
N TYR A 118 -23.18 2.12 -11.26
CA TYR A 118 -23.85 1.66 -12.46
C TYR A 118 -25.33 2.00 -12.25
N PHE A 119 -25.71 3.19 -12.70
CA PHE A 119 -27.10 3.55 -12.92
C PHE A 119 -27.60 2.69 -14.08
N SER A 120 -28.40 1.67 -13.76
CA SER A 120 -29.27 0.96 -14.70
C SER A 120 -30.65 0.87 -14.10
#